data_AF-A0A1I5T3T0-F1
#
_entry.id   AF-A0A1I5T3T0-F1
#
_cell.length_a   1.000
_cell.length_b   1.000
_cell.length_c   1.000
_cell.angle_alpha   90.00
_cell.angle_beta   90.00
_cell.angle_gamma   90.00
#
_symmetry.space_group_name_H-M   'P 1'
#
loop_
_entity.id
_entity.type
_entity.pdbx_description
1 polymer ?
#
loop_
_entity_poly.entity_id
_entity_poly.type
_entity_poly.pdbx_seq_one_letter_code
_entity_poly.pdbx_strand_id
1 'polypeptide(L)'
;MLLVVLAAALAGCGGPEGGRAVPAPGARQPAELPPRPRELPVRGADPCALLTERQLDELGVNSRPRRDGAACSFDADRAEPFHSYVVEVIGDADVRAWLDGDRASATVATESGEVVGFPAVTRYRPGGRAADCEVLVGVADGQTLRTQAYPISAGAFDQRQLCARAERAAAMAVATLAGEG
;
A
#
# COMPACT_ATOMS: atom_id res chain seq x y z
N MET A 1 18.30 33.21 80.31
CA MET A 1 18.21 31.99 81.13
C MET A 1 18.20 30.79 80.20
N LEU A 2 19.13 29.85 80.43
CA LEU A 2 19.28 28.54 79.80
C LEU A 2 17.95 27.75 79.72
N LEU A 3 17.71 26.96 78.66
CA LEU A 3 17.69 25.49 78.72
C LEU A 3 17.34 24.84 77.36
N VAL A 4 17.96 23.70 77.14
CA VAL A 4 18.08 22.89 75.92
C VAL A 4 17.16 21.64 76.05
N VAL A 5 16.92 20.97 74.91
CA VAL A 5 16.53 19.54 74.72
C VAL A 5 15.00 19.30 74.86
N LEU A 6 14.26 18.60 73.98
CA LEU A 6 14.45 17.24 73.48
C LEU A 6 13.49 16.91 72.31
N ALA A 7 13.99 16.11 71.35
CA ALA A 7 13.26 15.58 70.21
C ALA A 7 12.34 14.39 70.57
N ALA A 8 11.22 14.24 69.85
CA ALA A 8 10.55 12.95 69.68
C ALA A 8 9.80 12.93 68.33
N ALA A 9 10.23 12.04 67.44
CA ALA A 9 9.68 11.81 66.12
C ALA A 9 8.34 11.06 66.21
N LEU A 10 7.31 11.58 65.56
CA LEU A 10 6.07 10.84 65.29
C LEU A 10 6.26 9.98 64.04
N ALA A 11 6.16 8.67 64.23
CA ALA A 11 6.15 7.69 63.16
C ALA A 11 4.73 7.50 62.59
N GLY A 12 4.65 7.40 61.26
CA GLY A 12 3.78 6.44 60.57
C GLY A 12 2.31 6.79 60.37
N CYS A 13 1.98 7.28 59.18
CA CYS A 13 1.03 6.64 58.24
C CYS A 13 0.84 7.52 57.01
N GLY A 14 1.40 7.08 55.89
CA GLY A 14 1.28 7.74 54.59
C GLY A 14 1.92 6.85 53.56
N GLY A 15 1.34 5.66 53.34
CA GLY A 15 1.80 4.78 52.28
C GLY A 15 1.59 5.48 50.94
N PRO A 16 2.63 5.68 50.10
CA PRO A 16 2.39 6.06 48.73
C PRO A 16 1.73 4.87 48.06
N GLU A 17 0.47 5.04 47.65
CA GLU A 17 -0.17 4.16 46.70
C GLU A 17 0.75 4.09 45.49
N GLY A 18 1.46 2.97 45.37
CA GLY A 18 2.27 2.66 44.21
C GLY A 18 1.36 2.63 43.01
N GLY A 19 1.28 3.77 42.31
CA GLY A 19 0.68 3.88 41.01
C GLY A 19 1.39 2.86 40.11
N ARG A 20 0.74 1.73 39.87
CA ARG A 20 1.14 0.83 38.80
C ARG A 20 1.02 1.65 37.53
N ALA A 21 2.16 1.96 36.93
CA ALA A 21 2.21 2.48 35.57
C ALA A 21 1.47 1.46 34.69
N VAL A 22 0.31 1.86 34.19
CA VAL A 22 -0.37 1.14 33.11
C VAL A 22 0.63 1.14 31.94
N PRO A 23 0.94 -0.01 31.32
CA PRO A 23 1.77 -0.02 30.12
C PRO A 23 1.12 0.94 29.12
N ALA A 24 1.84 1.96 28.68
CA ALA A 24 1.40 2.76 27.55
C ALA A 24 1.06 1.79 26.41
N PRO A 25 -0.05 2.00 25.68
CA PRO A 25 -0.34 1.20 24.49
C PRO A 25 0.93 1.16 23.66
N GLY A 26 1.49 -0.04 23.46
CA GLY A 26 2.77 -0.21 22.80
C GLY A 26 2.75 0.57 21.48
N ALA A 27 3.75 1.42 21.28
CA ALA A 27 3.96 2.07 19.99
C ALA A 27 3.96 0.95 18.94
N ARG A 28 2.97 0.96 18.04
CA ARG A 28 2.99 0.06 16.90
C ARG A 28 4.28 0.37 16.15
N GLN A 29 5.16 -0.62 16.05
CA GLN A 29 6.32 -0.47 15.18
C GLN A 29 5.80 -0.13 13.79
N PRO A 30 6.39 0.88 13.11
CA PRO A 30 6.00 1.19 11.74
C PRO A 30 6.11 -0.07 10.89
N ALA A 31 5.10 -0.32 10.06
CA ALA A 31 5.20 -1.41 9.10
C ALA A 31 6.43 -1.14 8.20
N GLU A 32 7.30 -2.14 8.08
CA GLU A 32 8.57 -2.02 7.39
C GLU A 32 8.37 -2.23 5.89
N LEU A 33 9.01 -1.38 5.09
CA LEU A 33 9.08 -1.49 3.64
C LEU A 33 10.55 -1.60 3.24
N PRO A 34 10.90 -2.43 2.26
CA PRO A 34 12.27 -2.52 1.80
C PRO A 34 12.73 -1.21 1.15
N PRO A 35 14.04 -0.92 1.12
CA PRO A 35 14.55 0.24 0.38
C PRO A 35 14.33 0.06 -1.13
N ARG A 36 14.19 1.17 -1.86
CA ARG A 36 14.15 1.13 -3.32
C ARG A 36 15.52 0.73 -3.88
N PRO A 37 15.57 -0.12 -4.93
CA PRO A 37 16.84 -0.51 -5.55
C PRO A 37 17.42 0.60 -6.43
N ARG A 38 16.56 1.46 -6.98
CA ARG A 38 16.87 2.68 -7.74
C ARG A 38 15.63 3.55 -7.84
N GLU A 39 15.80 4.76 -8.35
CA GLU A 39 14.70 5.69 -8.62
C GLU A 39 14.18 5.49 -10.06
N LEU A 40 12.89 5.24 -10.20
CA LEU A 40 12.14 5.18 -11.46
C LEU A 40 11.05 6.26 -11.43
N PRO A 41 11.38 7.51 -11.79
CA PRO A 41 10.41 8.59 -11.74
C PRO A 41 9.27 8.33 -12.73
N VAL A 42 8.04 8.56 -12.27
CA VAL A 42 6.83 8.39 -13.08
C VAL A 42 6.18 9.72 -13.46
N ARG A 43 6.64 10.85 -12.91
CA ARG A 43 6.15 12.17 -13.32
C ARG A 43 6.32 12.38 -14.83
N GLY A 44 5.21 12.61 -15.52
CA GLY A 44 5.18 12.81 -16.98
C GLY A 44 5.20 11.52 -17.79
N ALA A 45 5.30 10.34 -17.15
CA ALA A 45 5.15 9.07 -17.84
C ALA A 45 3.72 8.90 -18.36
N ASP A 46 3.59 8.23 -19.51
CA ASP A 46 2.29 7.90 -20.06
C ASP A 46 1.75 6.60 -19.42
N PRO A 47 0.70 6.64 -18.57
CA PRO A 47 0.13 5.44 -17.96
C PRO A 47 -0.37 4.39 -18.98
N CYS A 48 -0.73 4.79 -20.20
CA CYS A 48 -1.16 3.86 -21.26
C CYS A 48 0.01 3.17 -21.97
N ALA A 49 1.23 3.69 -21.85
CA ALA A 49 2.44 3.10 -22.42
C ALA A 49 3.16 2.16 -21.43
N LEU A 50 2.78 2.19 -20.14
CA LEU A 50 3.43 1.39 -19.10
C LEU A 50 3.20 -0.12 -19.25
N LEU A 51 2.22 -0.54 -20.05
CA LEU A 51 2.06 -1.93 -20.47
C LEU A 51 2.22 -2.03 -21.98
N THR A 52 3.27 -2.73 -22.40
CA THR A 52 3.53 -3.04 -23.82
C THR A 52 2.46 -3.95 -24.41
N GLU A 53 2.28 -3.94 -25.73
CA GLU A 53 1.33 -4.82 -26.43
C GLU A 53 1.51 -6.29 -26.05
N ARG A 54 2.77 -6.77 -26.00
CA ARG A 54 3.08 -8.14 -25.58
C ARG A 54 2.63 -8.45 -24.15
N GLN A 55 2.79 -7.51 -23.22
CA GLN A 55 2.33 -7.67 -21.83
C GLN A 55 0.79 -7.62 -21.75
N LEU A 56 0.14 -6.80 -22.57
CA LEU A 56 -1.32 -6.77 -22.67
C LEU A 56 -1.87 -8.11 -23.17
N ASP A 57 -1.25 -8.70 -24.18
CA ASP A 57 -1.60 -10.04 -24.67
C ASP A 57 -1.43 -11.10 -23.56
N GLU A 58 -0.36 -11.04 -22.78
CA GLU A 58 -0.14 -11.93 -21.64
C GLU A 58 -1.17 -11.77 -20.51
N LEU A 59 -1.71 -10.56 -20.35
CA LEU A 59 -2.78 -10.25 -19.40
C LEU A 59 -4.18 -10.58 -19.96
N GLY A 60 -4.27 -10.95 -21.25
CA GLY A 60 -5.53 -11.21 -21.95
C GLY A 60 -6.32 -9.95 -22.31
N VAL A 61 -5.70 -8.77 -22.16
CA VAL A 61 -6.29 -7.49 -22.56
C VAL A 61 -6.47 -7.47 -24.07
N ASN A 62 -7.64 -7.04 -24.51
CA ASN A 62 -8.02 -7.08 -25.92
C ASN A 62 -8.77 -5.81 -26.37
N SER A 63 -9.00 -4.87 -25.45
CA SER A 63 -9.46 -3.53 -25.77
C SER A 63 -8.29 -2.61 -26.13
N ARG A 64 -8.60 -1.46 -26.74
CA ARG A 64 -7.64 -0.35 -26.78
C ARG A 64 -7.49 0.25 -25.37
N PRO A 65 -6.28 0.66 -24.96
CA PRO A 65 -6.08 1.39 -23.71
C PRO A 65 -6.93 2.67 -23.69
N ARG A 66 -7.53 2.98 -22.54
CA ARG A 66 -8.34 4.19 -22.34
C ARG A 66 -7.73 5.06 -21.25
N ARG A 67 -7.26 6.25 -21.62
CA ARG A 67 -6.74 7.23 -20.66
C ARG A 67 -7.86 7.91 -19.89
N ASP A 68 -7.63 8.09 -18.60
CA ASP A 68 -8.39 8.99 -17.72
C ASP A 68 -7.42 9.72 -16.78
N GLY A 69 -7.08 10.96 -17.10
CA GLY A 69 -6.09 11.73 -16.34
C GLY A 69 -4.74 11.03 -16.24
N ALA A 70 -4.30 10.78 -15.00
CA ALA A 70 -3.05 10.07 -14.68
C ALA A 70 -3.19 8.54 -14.70
N ALA A 71 -4.37 8.02 -15.04
CA ALA A 71 -4.66 6.60 -15.12
C ALA A 71 -4.92 6.15 -16.56
N CYS A 72 -4.75 4.84 -16.80
CA CYS A 72 -5.14 4.18 -18.02
C CYS A 72 -5.82 2.84 -17.70
N SER A 73 -6.97 2.59 -18.34
CA SER A 73 -7.71 1.33 -18.22
C SER A 73 -7.41 0.40 -19.39
N PHE A 74 -7.34 -0.89 -19.10
CA PHE A 74 -7.04 -1.98 -20.03
C PHE A 74 -8.02 -3.13 -19.81
N ASP A 75 -8.91 -3.38 -20.77
CA ASP A 75 -9.98 -4.37 -20.59
C ASP A 75 -9.73 -5.66 -21.35
N ALA A 76 -10.12 -6.76 -20.72
CA ALA A 76 -10.33 -8.04 -21.33
C ALA A 76 -11.85 -8.28 -21.44
N ASP A 77 -12.46 -7.85 -22.55
CA ASP A 77 -13.91 -7.76 -22.72
C ASP A 77 -14.46 -8.57 -23.91
N ARG A 78 -13.59 -9.24 -24.68
CA ARG A 78 -14.03 -10.09 -25.82
C ARG A 78 -14.53 -11.48 -25.42
N ALA A 79 -14.08 -12.04 -24.30
CA ALA A 79 -14.49 -13.37 -23.84
C ALA A 79 -14.52 -13.45 -22.31
N GLU A 80 -15.50 -14.18 -21.78
CA GLU A 80 -15.61 -14.38 -20.33
C GLU A 80 -14.45 -15.23 -19.77
N PRO A 81 -14.03 -15.00 -18.52
CA PRO A 81 -14.52 -13.94 -17.63
C PRO A 81 -13.95 -12.55 -17.94
N PHE A 82 -14.84 -11.56 -18.01
CA PHE A 82 -14.46 -10.17 -18.26
C PHE A 82 -13.78 -9.56 -17.04
N HIS A 83 -12.71 -8.80 -17.28
CA HIS A 83 -11.97 -8.11 -16.25
C HIS A 83 -11.24 -6.90 -16.82
N SER A 84 -10.72 -6.06 -15.95
CA SER A 84 -9.96 -4.88 -16.33
C SER A 84 -8.80 -4.64 -15.39
N TYR A 85 -7.80 -3.97 -15.92
CA TYR A 85 -6.66 -3.42 -15.18
C TYR A 85 -6.69 -1.90 -15.28
N VAL A 86 -6.30 -1.23 -14.21
CA VAL A 86 -5.98 0.20 -14.22
C VAL A 86 -4.53 0.36 -13.83
N VAL A 87 -3.78 1.14 -14.61
CA VAL A 87 -2.44 1.61 -14.24
C VAL A 87 -2.52 3.11 -14.03
N GLU A 88 -2.04 3.60 -12.89
CA GLU A 88 -2.03 5.02 -12.55
C GLU A 88 -0.65 5.48 -12.08
N VAL A 89 -0.25 6.62 -12.60
CA VAL A 89 0.93 7.36 -12.19
C VAL A 89 0.56 8.34 -11.08
N ILE A 90 1.12 8.14 -9.89
CA ILE A 90 0.91 9.04 -8.75
C ILE A 90 2.22 9.78 -8.48
N GLY A 91 2.34 10.98 -9.05
CA GLY A 91 3.57 11.76 -9.04
C GLY A 91 3.84 12.58 -7.77
N ASP A 92 2.94 12.54 -6.79
CA ASP A 92 2.89 13.47 -5.65
C ASP A 92 2.70 12.79 -4.29
N ALA A 93 2.84 11.46 -4.21
CA ALA A 93 2.75 10.71 -2.97
C ALA A 93 3.68 9.50 -2.93
N ASP A 94 4.35 9.32 -1.80
CA ASP A 94 5.12 8.11 -1.50
C ASP A 94 4.21 6.95 -1.12
N VAL A 95 4.62 5.70 -1.39
CA VAL A 95 3.82 4.49 -1.11
C VAL A 95 3.43 4.36 0.36
N ARG A 96 4.22 4.94 1.29
CA ARG A 96 3.88 4.98 2.71
C ARG A 96 2.58 5.72 3.01
N ALA A 97 2.14 6.63 2.14
CA ALA A 97 0.87 7.34 2.30
C ALA A 97 -0.31 6.38 2.50
N TRP A 98 -0.29 5.21 1.89
CA TRP A 98 -1.34 4.18 2.02
C TRP A 98 -1.11 3.16 3.13
N LEU A 99 0.11 3.08 3.66
CA LEU A 99 0.48 2.12 4.71
C LEU A 99 0.21 2.71 6.10
N ASP A 100 0.80 3.87 6.38
CA ASP A 100 0.72 4.54 7.68
C ASP A 100 0.60 6.06 7.58
N GLY A 101 0.38 6.59 6.37
CA GLY A 101 0.19 8.01 6.11
C GLY A 101 -1.28 8.44 5.98
N ASP A 102 -1.49 9.53 5.25
CA ASP A 102 -2.76 10.24 5.10
C ASP A 102 -3.82 9.49 4.27
N ARG A 103 -3.41 8.51 3.46
CA ARG A 103 -4.27 7.66 2.63
C ARG A 103 -4.48 6.26 3.23
N ALA A 104 -3.96 6.00 4.44
CA ALA A 104 -4.20 4.76 5.16
C ALA A 104 -5.69 4.61 5.52
N SER A 105 -6.20 3.38 5.52
CA SER A 105 -7.59 3.10 5.88
C SER A 105 -7.70 1.87 6.76
N ALA A 106 -8.43 2.00 7.88
CA ALA A 106 -8.68 0.89 8.80
C ALA A 106 -9.69 -0.14 8.26
N THR A 107 -10.40 0.18 7.17
CA THR A 107 -11.40 -0.71 6.55
C THR A 107 -10.88 -1.42 5.31
N VAL A 108 -9.65 -1.13 4.89
CA VAL A 108 -8.99 -1.75 3.74
C VAL A 108 -7.83 -2.59 4.26
N ALA A 109 -7.84 -3.89 3.92
CA ALA A 109 -6.70 -4.75 4.19
C ALA A 109 -5.51 -4.20 3.42
N THR A 110 -4.40 -4.01 4.12
CA THR A 110 -3.19 -3.36 3.61
C THR A 110 -1.99 -4.20 4.03
N GLU A 111 -1.31 -4.77 3.06
CA GLU A 111 -0.19 -5.70 3.27
C GLU A 111 1.06 -5.09 2.64
N SER A 112 2.14 -4.92 3.43
CA SER A 112 3.43 -4.47 2.92
C SER A 112 4.20 -5.63 2.28
N GLY A 113 5.01 -5.31 1.28
CA GLY A 113 5.85 -6.27 0.57
C GLY A 113 6.73 -5.57 -0.45
N GLU A 114 7.01 -6.28 -1.55
CA GLU A 114 7.78 -5.76 -2.67
C GLU A 114 7.27 -6.28 -4.00
N VAL A 115 7.51 -5.51 -5.06
CA VAL A 115 7.31 -5.91 -6.45
C VAL A 115 8.61 -5.67 -7.18
N VAL A 116 9.19 -6.73 -7.72
CA VAL A 116 10.49 -6.70 -8.42
C VAL A 116 11.60 -5.95 -7.65
N GLY A 117 11.60 -6.08 -6.31
CA GLY A 117 12.54 -5.47 -5.39
C GLY A 117 12.22 -4.03 -4.98
N PHE A 118 11.14 -3.42 -5.48
CA PHE A 118 10.66 -2.11 -5.04
C PHE A 118 9.66 -2.26 -3.89
N PRO A 119 9.65 -1.35 -2.90
CA PRO A 119 8.66 -1.36 -1.83
C PRO A 119 7.25 -1.28 -2.41
N ALA A 120 6.38 -2.16 -1.93
CA ALA A 120 5.01 -2.22 -2.40
C ALA A 120 4.03 -2.42 -1.27
N VAL A 121 2.78 -2.01 -1.53
CA VAL A 121 1.64 -2.22 -0.66
C VAL A 121 0.51 -2.80 -1.49
N THR A 122 0.00 -3.96 -1.06
CA THR A 122 -1.18 -4.60 -1.64
C THR A 122 -2.41 -4.23 -0.82
N ARG A 123 -3.49 -3.81 -1.47
CA ARG A 123 -4.70 -3.32 -0.83
C ARG A 123 -5.97 -3.90 -1.44
N TYR A 124 -6.90 -4.26 -0.57
CA TYR A 124 -8.23 -4.74 -0.97
C TYR A 124 -9.23 -4.60 0.18
N ARG A 125 -10.52 -4.55 -0.14
CA ARG A 125 -11.56 -4.60 0.91
C ARG A 125 -11.78 -6.04 1.36
N PRO A 126 -11.59 -6.36 2.65
CA PRO A 126 -11.81 -7.71 3.16
C PRO A 126 -13.31 -8.01 3.32
N GLY A 127 -13.66 -9.28 3.18
CA GLY A 127 -15.02 -9.78 3.34
C GLY A 127 -15.94 -9.50 2.15
N GLY A 128 -17.04 -10.26 2.07
CA GLY A 128 -17.96 -10.18 0.93
C GLY A 128 -17.37 -10.76 -0.36
N ARG A 129 -17.89 -10.29 -1.49
CA ARG A 129 -17.43 -10.71 -2.83
C ARG A 129 -16.20 -9.88 -3.22
N ALA A 130 -15.17 -10.56 -3.73
CA ALA A 130 -13.98 -9.92 -4.25
C ALA A 130 -14.34 -8.87 -5.30
N ALA A 131 -13.91 -7.62 -5.09
CA ALA A 131 -14.32 -6.46 -5.88
C ALA A 131 -13.16 -5.83 -6.64
N ASP A 132 -11.96 -5.85 -6.07
CA ASP A 132 -10.73 -5.35 -6.65
C ASP A 132 -9.53 -5.85 -5.85
N CYS A 133 -8.35 -5.69 -6.41
CA CYS A 133 -7.11 -5.61 -5.64
C CYS A 133 -6.22 -4.54 -6.26
N GLU A 134 -5.62 -3.70 -5.42
CA GLU A 134 -4.66 -2.68 -5.80
C GLU A 134 -3.27 -3.09 -5.32
N VAL A 135 -2.26 -2.84 -6.14
CA VAL A 135 -0.85 -2.94 -5.77
C VAL A 135 -0.22 -1.58 -6.06
N LEU A 136 0.33 -0.96 -5.02
CA LEU A 136 1.00 0.33 -5.08
C LEU A 136 2.50 0.11 -4.91
N VAL A 137 3.29 0.52 -5.88
CA VAL A 137 4.75 0.36 -5.88
C VAL A 137 5.40 1.73 -5.71
N GLY A 138 6.21 1.89 -4.67
CA GLY A 138 7.05 3.07 -4.48
C GLY A 138 8.21 3.03 -5.46
N VAL A 139 8.03 3.65 -6.62
CA VAL A 139 8.98 3.62 -7.75
C VAL A 139 10.03 4.73 -7.66
N ALA A 140 9.71 5.85 -7.01
CA ALA A 140 10.64 6.93 -6.72
C ALA A 140 10.21 7.70 -5.46
N ASP A 141 11.09 8.51 -4.88
CA ASP A 141 10.78 9.35 -3.72
C ASP A 141 9.58 10.26 -4.00
N GLY A 142 8.54 10.12 -3.15
CA GLY A 142 7.29 10.86 -3.30
C GLY A 142 6.49 10.50 -4.55
N GLN A 143 6.73 9.32 -5.13
CA GLN A 143 6.08 8.86 -6.34
C GLN A 143 5.71 7.38 -6.27
N THR A 144 4.50 7.06 -6.69
CA THR A 144 3.93 5.72 -6.59
C THR A 144 3.31 5.32 -7.93
N LEU A 145 3.56 4.09 -8.36
CA LEU A 145 2.85 3.46 -9.46
C LEU A 145 1.75 2.57 -8.86
N ARG A 146 0.48 2.85 -9.18
CA ARG A 146 -0.64 1.99 -8.78
C ARG A 146 -1.06 1.12 -9.95
N THR A 147 -1.26 -0.16 -9.68
CA THR A 147 -2.00 -1.05 -10.56
C THR A 147 -3.17 -1.66 -9.83
N GLN A 148 -4.33 -1.70 -10.46
CA GLN A 148 -5.54 -2.32 -9.91
C GLN A 148 -6.04 -3.37 -10.88
N ALA A 149 -6.51 -4.50 -10.36
CA ALA A 149 -7.26 -5.49 -11.12
C ALA A 149 -8.66 -5.63 -10.51
N TYR A 150 -9.69 -5.68 -11.35
CA TYR A 150 -11.07 -5.88 -10.90
C TYR A 150 -11.89 -6.73 -11.87
N PRO A 151 -12.85 -7.52 -11.37
CA PRO A 151 -13.77 -8.30 -12.19
C PRO A 151 -14.82 -7.38 -12.82
N ILE A 152 -15.13 -7.63 -14.09
CA ILE A 152 -16.38 -7.16 -14.70
C ILE A 152 -17.43 -8.28 -14.58
N SER A 153 -17.03 -9.54 -14.86
CA SER A 153 -17.86 -10.72 -14.61
C SER A 153 -17.90 -11.00 -13.09
N ALA A 154 -19.04 -10.72 -12.47
CA ALA A 154 -19.21 -10.84 -11.02
C ALA A 154 -18.91 -12.27 -10.52
N GLY A 155 -18.02 -12.38 -9.52
CA GLY A 155 -17.67 -13.66 -8.89
C GLY A 155 -16.75 -14.55 -9.73
N ALA A 156 -16.25 -14.07 -10.86
CA ALA A 156 -15.33 -14.83 -11.70
C ALA A 156 -13.94 -15.05 -11.09
N PHE A 157 -13.55 -14.20 -10.13
CA PHE A 157 -12.26 -14.29 -9.45
C PHE A 157 -12.45 -14.20 -7.94
N ASP A 158 -11.67 -14.99 -7.21
CA ASP A 158 -11.46 -14.79 -5.79
C ASP A 158 -10.47 -13.64 -5.51
N GLN A 159 -10.36 -13.22 -4.25
CA GLN A 159 -9.52 -12.09 -3.87
C GLN A 159 -8.04 -12.33 -4.17
N ARG A 160 -7.55 -13.57 -3.99
CA ARG A 160 -6.14 -13.91 -4.26
C ARG A 160 -5.84 -13.84 -5.74
N GLN A 161 -6.76 -14.28 -6.58
CA GLN A 161 -6.64 -14.19 -8.04
C GLN A 161 -6.59 -12.73 -8.50
N LEU A 162 -7.41 -11.84 -7.94
CA LEU A 162 -7.34 -10.40 -8.25
C LEU A 162 -6.00 -9.80 -7.81
N CYS A 163 -5.51 -10.11 -6.62
CA CYS A 163 -4.22 -9.59 -6.15
C CYS A 163 -3.04 -10.12 -6.98
N ALA A 164 -3.01 -11.41 -7.32
CA ALA A 164 -1.97 -11.96 -8.18
C ALA A 164 -1.98 -11.32 -9.59
N ARG A 165 -3.17 -10.99 -10.11
CA ARG A 165 -3.32 -10.27 -11.39
C ARG A 165 -2.81 -8.84 -11.29
N ALA A 166 -3.17 -8.11 -10.23
CA ALA A 166 -2.69 -6.76 -9.99
C ALA A 166 -1.15 -6.73 -9.80
N GLU A 167 -0.60 -7.65 -9.02
CA GLU A 167 0.85 -7.79 -8.79
C GLU A 167 1.60 -8.10 -10.10
N ARG A 168 1.06 -8.99 -10.94
CA ARG A 168 1.63 -9.27 -12.26
C ARG A 168 1.65 -8.02 -13.15
N ALA A 169 0.55 -7.26 -13.17
CA ALA A 169 0.49 -6.01 -13.92
C ALA A 169 1.47 -4.96 -13.36
N ALA A 170 1.62 -4.85 -12.03
CA ALA A 170 2.62 -4.00 -11.39
C ALA A 170 4.03 -4.37 -11.82
N ALA A 171 4.39 -5.65 -11.74
CA ALA A 171 5.72 -6.13 -12.12
C ALA A 171 6.03 -5.83 -13.60
N MET A 172 5.06 -6.01 -14.49
CA MET A 172 5.18 -5.66 -15.90
C MET A 172 5.39 -4.16 -16.11
N ALA A 173 4.60 -3.32 -15.43
CA ALA A 173 4.70 -1.87 -15.57
C ALA A 173 6.01 -1.31 -15.00
N VAL A 174 6.49 -1.84 -13.87
CA VAL A 174 7.83 -1.49 -13.33
C VAL A 174 8.94 -1.94 -14.29
N ALA A 175 8.81 -3.12 -14.90
CA ALA A 175 9.77 -3.58 -15.90
C ALA A 175 9.81 -2.68 -17.15
N THR A 176 8.65 -2.16 -17.59
CA THR A 176 8.58 -1.17 -18.68
C THR A 176 9.29 0.12 -18.29
N LEU A 177 8.95 0.71 -17.13
CA LEU A 177 9.63 1.92 -16.61
C LEU A 177 11.14 1.76 -16.50
N ALA A 178 11.59 0.57 -16.08
CA ALA A 178 13.00 0.24 -15.98
C ALA A 178 13.72 0.17 -17.34
N GLY A 179 13.01 -0.11 -18.42
CA GLY A 179 13.54 -0.19 -19.78
C GLY A 179 13.51 1.13 -20.55
N GLU A 180 12.77 2.13 -20.07
CA GLU A 180 12.69 3.48 -20.67
C GLU A 180 13.80 4.43 -20.17
N GLY A 181 14.87 3.89 -19.57
CA GLY A 181 16.02 4.64 -19.03
C GLY A 181 17.18 4.84 -19.99
#